data_AF-A0A4Q6E3P3-F1
#
_entry.id   AF-A0A4Q6E3P3-F1
#
_cell.length_a   1.000
_cell.length_b   1.000
_cell.length_c   1.000
_cell.angle_alpha   90.00
_cell.angle_beta   90.00
_cell.angle_gamma   90.00
#
_symmetry.space_group_name_H-M   'P 1'
#
loop_
_entity.id
_entity.type
_entity.pdbx_description
1 polymer ?
#
loop_
_entity_poly.entity_id
_entity_poly.type
_entity_poly.pdbx_seq_one_letter_code
_entity_poly.pdbx_strand_id
1 'polypeptide(L)'
;MLIVLDIIFLIAFLGFAYVNLNDGDSWLWVPIYVFAALGCGLSPFIAIPHIVYIVLIAFYLIYAVMLFFAKDGVRDWIIKYNKPSIVESMQATKPY
;
A
#
# COMPACT_ATOMS: atom_id res chain seq x y z
N MET A 1 -23.80 -8.24 -4.57
CA MET A 1 -22.82 -7.31 -5.19
C MET A 1 -22.98 -5.96 -4.53
N LEU A 2 -21.97 -5.49 -3.79
CA LEU A 2 -22.04 -4.22 -3.04
C LEU A 2 -21.45 -3.10 -3.90
N ILE A 3 -22.15 -2.72 -4.96
CA ILE A 3 -21.69 -1.73 -5.96
C ILE A 3 -21.24 -0.41 -5.31
N VAL A 4 -21.94 0.02 -4.25
CA VAL A 4 -21.58 1.22 -3.48
C VAL A 4 -20.18 1.10 -2.88
N LEU A 5 -19.82 -0.06 -2.34
CA LEU A 5 -18.51 -0.32 -1.77
C LEU A 5 -17.42 -0.33 -2.85
N ASP A 6 -17.71 -0.94 -4.01
CA ASP A 6 -16.81 -0.97 -5.16
C ASP A 6 -16.48 0.44 -5.68
N ILE A 7 -17.48 1.32 -5.76
CA ILE A 7 -17.31 2.72 -6.17
C ILE A 7 -16.49 3.49 -5.14
N ILE A 8 -16.77 3.31 -3.83
CA ILE A 8 -16.00 3.96 -2.77
C ILE A 8 -14.53 3.56 -2.86
N PHE A 9 -14.25 2.26 -3.05
CA PHE A 9 -12.88 1.77 -3.18
C PHE A 9 -12.21 2.24 -4.46
N LEU A 10 -12.92 2.29 -5.59
CA LEU A 10 -12.40 2.87 -6.83
C LEU A 10 -11.91 4.31 -6.60
N ILE A 11 -12.75 5.16 -6.00
CA ILE A 11 -12.41 6.56 -5.73
C ILE A 11 -11.24 6.66 -4.73
N ALA A 12 -11.27 5.87 -3.66
CA ALA A 12 -10.21 5.87 -2.65
C ALA A 12 -8.85 5.46 -3.26
N PHE A 13 -8.80 4.37 -4.02
CA PHE A 13 -7.56 3.90 -4.65
C PHE A 13 -7.03 4.86 -5.71
N LEU A 14 -7.89 5.50 -6.50
CA LEU A 14 -7.45 6.56 -7.41
C LEU A 14 -6.89 7.77 -6.65
N GLY A 15 -7.51 8.15 -5.53
CA GLY A 15 -6.99 9.19 -4.64
C GLY A 15 -5.62 8.85 -4.07
N PHE A 16 -5.43 7.61 -3.62
CA PHE A 16 -4.12 7.13 -3.14
C PHE A 16 -3.08 7.14 -4.25
N ALA A 17 -3.43 6.65 -5.45
CA ALA A 17 -2.54 6.72 -6.62
C ALA A 17 -2.11 8.17 -6.91
N TYR A 18 -3.05 9.11 -6.88
CA TYR A 18 -2.77 10.53 -7.12
C TYR A 18 -1.79 11.12 -6.11
N VAL A 19 -2.01 10.89 -4.81
CA VAL A 19 -1.11 11.42 -3.76
C VAL A 19 0.28 10.79 -3.83
N ASN A 20 0.35 9.51 -4.20
CA ASN A 20 1.63 8.79 -4.33
C ASN A 20 2.47 9.23 -5.54
N LEU A 21 1.94 10.05 -6.47
CA LEU A 21 2.76 10.67 -7.54
C LEU A 21 3.85 11.60 -7.00
N ASN A 22 3.73 12.03 -5.75
CA ASN A 22 4.72 12.87 -5.08
C ASN A 22 5.84 12.07 -4.39
N ASP A 23 5.80 10.73 -4.42
CA ASP A 23 6.79 9.89 -3.76
C ASP A 23 7.93 9.47 -4.70
N GLY A 24 9.12 9.23 -4.14
CA GLY A 24 10.30 8.78 -4.90
C GLY A 24 10.13 7.41 -5.56
N ASP A 25 9.22 6.59 -5.05
CA ASP A 25 8.85 5.26 -5.54
C ASP A 25 7.44 5.23 -6.16
N SER A 26 6.96 6.38 -6.66
CA SER A 26 5.71 6.53 -7.43
C SER A 26 5.53 5.44 -8.49
N TRP A 27 6.63 5.05 -9.16
CA TRP A 27 6.63 4.04 -10.22
C TRP A 27 6.12 2.66 -9.77
N LEU A 28 6.16 2.37 -8.47
CA LEU A 28 5.67 1.14 -7.88
C LEU A 28 4.27 1.31 -7.28
N TRP A 29 4.09 2.31 -6.39
CA TRP A 29 2.83 2.48 -5.66
C TRP A 29 1.67 2.88 -6.54
N VAL A 30 1.91 3.74 -7.54
CA VAL A 30 0.84 4.20 -8.43
C VAL A 30 0.23 3.02 -9.21
N PRO A 31 1.00 2.15 -9.88
CA PRO A 31 0.46 0.94 -10.49
C PRO A 31 -0.31 0.04 -9.52
N ILE A 32 0.21 -0.16 -8.30
CA ILE A 32 -0.45 -1.02 -7.29
C ILE A 32 -1.87 -0.52 -7.00
N TYR A 33 -2.00 0.77 -6.73
CA TYR A 33 -3.30 1.40 -6.46
C TYR A 33 -4.20 1.42 -7.70
N VAL A 34 -3.65 1.66 -8.89
CA VAL A 34 -4.43 1.63 -10.15
C VAL A 34 -4.97 0.22 -10.42
N PHE A 35 -4.19 -0.84 -10.21
CA PHE A 35 -4.68 -2.22 -10.37
C PHE A 35 -5.78 -2.56 -9.37
N ALA A 36 -5.68 -2.09 -8.12
CA ALA A 36 -6.74 -2.25 -7.12
C ALA A 36 -8.00 -1.47 -7.52
N ALA A 37 -7.86 -0.22 -7.97
CA ALA A 37 -8.93 0.61 -8.51
C ALA A 37 -9.65 -0.09 -9.68
N LEU A 38 -8.90 -0.60 -10.66
CA LEU A 38 -9.46 -1.35 -11.79
C LEU A 38 -10.17 -2.62 -11.32
N GLY A 39 -9.61 -3.34 -10.36
CA GLY A 39 -10.22 -4.54 -9.78
C GLY A 39 -11.61 -4.27 -9.18
N CYS A 40 -11.76 -3.18 -8.42
CA CYS A 40 -13.04 -2.80 -7.83
C CYS A 40 -13.97 -2.13 -8.85
N GLY A 41 -13.45 -1.26 -9.71
CA GLY A 41 -14.24 -0.48 -10.68
C GLY A 41 -14.80 -1.32 -11.84
N LEU A 42 -14.08 -2.37 -12.25
CA LEU A 42 -14.51 -3.25 -13.34
C LEU A 42 -15.34 -4.44 -12.85
N SER A 43 -15.22 -4.83 -11.58
CA SER A 43 -15.96 -5.96 -10.97
C SER A 43 -17.49 -5.91 -11.19
N PRO A 44 -18.17 -4.74 -11.15
CA PRO A 44 -19.60 -4.65 -11.47
C PRO A 44 -19.97 -4.93 -12.93
N PHE A 45 -19.03 -4.78 -13.85
CA PHE A 45 -19.27 -4.81 -15.30
C PHE A 45 -18.72 -6.08 -15.96
N ILE A 46 -17.64 -6.66 -15.43
CA ILE A 46 -16.99 -7.83 -15.97
C ILE A 46 -16.58 -8.80 -14.86
N ALA A 47 -16.66 -10.10 -15.16
CA ALA A 47 -16.12 -11.13 -14.29
C ALA A 47 -14.59 -11.16 -14.40
N ILE A 48 -13.91 -10.63 -13.39
CA ILE A 48 -12.44 -10.69 -13.31
C ILE A 48 -12.06 -12.08 -12.78
N PRO A 49 -11.24 -12.85 -13.50
CA PRO A 49 -10.88 -14.19 -13.06
C PRO A 49 -10.00 -14.14 -11.81
N HIS A 50 -10.32 -14.99 -10.83
CA HIS A 50 -9.65 -15.05 -9.52
C HIS A 50 -8.12 -15.16 -9.61
N ILE A 51 -7.61 -15.76 -10.68
CA ILE A 51 -6.16 -15.89 -10.94
C ILE A 51 -5.45 -14.54 -10.99
N VAL A 52 -6.11 -13.47 -11.47
CA VAL A 52 -5.52 -12.12 -11.55
C VAL A 52 -5.20 -11.61 -10.14
N TYR A 53 -6.12 -11.77 -9.19
CA TYR A 53 -5.90 -11.38 -7.81
C TYR A 53 -4.78 -12.20 -7.15
N ILE A 54 -4.74 -13.52 -7.40
CA ILE A 54 -3.68 -14.39 -6.87
C ILE A 54 -2.30 -13.95 -7.40
N VAL A 55 -2.19 -13.65 -8.69
CA VAL A 55 -0.93 -13.19 -9.30
C VAL A 55 -0.51 -11.85 -8.71
N LEU A 56 -1.42 -10.88 -8.57
CA LEU A 56 -1.13 -9.59 -7.96
C LEU A 56 -0.66 -9.75 -6.50
N ILE A 57 -1.38 -10.55 -5.70
CA ILE A 57 -1.02 -10.84 -4.30
C ILE A 57 0.37 -11.49 -4.23
N ALA A 58 0.64 -12.49 -5.05
CA ALA A 58 1.94 -13.17 -5.08
C ALA A 58 3.07 -12.19 -5.44
N PHE A 59 2.87 -11.35 -6.46
CA PHE A 59 3.83 -10.33 -6.86
C PHE A 59 4.12 -9.35 -5.72
N TYR A 60 3.09 -8.83 -5.05
CA TYR A 60 3.24 -7.91 -3.92
C TYR A 60 3.91 -8.56 -2.71
N LEU A 61 3.60 -9.83 -2.41
CA LEU A 61 4.24 -10.56 -1.32
C LEU A 61 5.73 -10.81 -1.57
N ILE A 62 6.10 -11.19 -2.80
CA ILE A 62 7.51 -11.36 -3.18
C ILE A 62 8.25 -10.03 -2.96
N TYR A 63 7.67 -8.92 -3.43
CA TYR A 63 8.27 -7.61 -3.23
C TYR A 63 8.37 -7.20 -1.75
N ALA A 64 7.32 -7.45 -0.96
CA ALA A 64 7.32 -7.18 0.47
C ALA A 64 8.40 -7.98 1.22
N VAL A 65 8.62 -9.25 0.84
CA VAL A 65 9.70 -10.08 1.41
C VAL A 65 11.07 -9.48 1.06
N MET A 66 11.28 -9.03 -0.17
CA MET A 66 12.53 -8.34 -0.54
C MET A 66 12.75 -7.07 0.29
N LEU A 67 11.72 -6.24 0.45
CA LEU A 67 11.79 -5.00 1.24
C LEU A 67 12.00 -5.26 2.73
N PHE A 68 11.46 -6.37 3.25
CA PHE A 68 11.63 -6.77 4.65
C PHE A 68 13.10 -7.03 5.01
N PHE A 69 13.86 -7.63 4.09
CA PHE A 69 15.29 -7.94 4.25
C PHE A 69 16.22 -6.90 3.62
N ALA A 70 15.69 -5.86 2.98
CA ALA A 70 16.48 -4.78 2.41
C ALA A 70 17.25 -4.04 3.51
N LYS A 71 18.36 -3.39 3.12
CA LYS A 71 19.12 -2.52 4.01
C LYS A 71 18.21 -1.41 4.50
N ASP A 72 18.17 -1.19 5.82
CA ASP A 72 17.27 -0.23 6.47
C ASP A 72 15.77 -0.57 6.30
N GLY A 73 15.48 -1.81 5.89
CA GLY A 73 14.13 -2.37 5.82
C GLY A 73 13.55 -2.73 7.20
N VAL A 74 12.37 -3.34 7.20
CA VAL A 74 11.60 -3.61 8.43
C VAL A 74 12.42 -4.40 9.47
N ARG A 75 13.16 -5.43 9.03
CA ARG A 75 14.00 -6.23 9.94
C ARG A 75 15.09 -5.38 10.59
N ASP A 76 15.79 -4.57 9.80
CA ASP A 76 16.88 -3.72 10.30
C ASP A 76 16.33 -2.64 11.24
N TRP A 77 15.16 -2.07 10.92
CA TRP A 77 14.47 -1.11 11.79
C TRP A 77 14.20 -1.69 13.19
N ILE A 78 13.67 -2.92 13.25
CA ILE A 78 13.38 -3.61 14.52
C ILE A 78 14.67 -3.99 15.26
N ILE A 79 15.63 -4.62 14.57
CA ILE A 79 16.77 -5.29 15.21
C ILE A 79 17.94 -4.33 15.44
N LYS A 80 18.28 -3.51 14.44
CA LYS A 80 19.50 -2.69 14.44
C LYS A 80 19.26 -1.31 15.01
N TYR A 81 18.16 -0.68 14.63
CA TYR A 81 17.91 0.71 14.99
C TYR A 81 17.23 0.83 16.36
N ASN A 82 16.28 -0.04 16.69
CA ASN A 82 15.57 -0.07 17.99
C ASN A 82 15.28 1.34 18.52
N LYS A 83 14.85 2.22 17.60
CA LYS A 83 14.58 3.63 17.86
C LYS A 83 13.12 3.73 18.31
N PRO A 84 12.81 4.60 19.28
CA PRO A 84 11.43 4.97 19.55
C PRO A 84 10.77 5.47 18.27
N SER A 85 9.46 5.28 18.14
CA SER A 85 8.74 5.76 16.97
C SER A 85 8.91 7.28 16.85
N ILE A 86 8.82 7.80 15.62
CA ILE A 86 8.88 9.26 15.41
C ILE A 86 7.80 9.95 16.26
N VAL A 87 6.65 9.32 16.43
CA VAL A 87 5.54 9.81 17.28
C VAL A 87 5.93 9.85 18.77
N GLU A 88 6.65 8.84 19.27
CA GLU A 88 7.20 8.85 20.64
C GLU A 88 8.24 9.96 20.80
N SER A 89 9.10 10.19 19.80
CA SER A 89 10.08 11.30 19.85
C SER A 89 9.44 12.69 19.71
N MET A 90 8.23 12.77 19.16
CA MET A 90 7.43 13.99 19.04
C MET A 90 6.55 14.24 20.26
N GLN A 91 6.54 13.34 21.26
CA GLN A 91 5.92 13.66 22.54
C GLN A 91 6.63 14.86 23.15
N ALA A 92 5.87 15.91 23.44
CA ALA A 92 6.36 17.08 24.14
C ALA A 92 6.86 16.64 25.54
N THR A 93 8.18 16.53 25.69
CA THR A 93 8.82 16.23 26.97
C THR A 93 8.83 17.48 27.85
N LYS A 94 7.68 17.86 28.43
CA LYS A 94 7.51 18.54 29.76
C LYS A 94 6.09 19.11 29.97
N PRO A 95 5.66 19.26 31.24
CA PRO A 95 4.35 19.79 31.59
C PRO A 95 4.43 21.32 31.77
N TYR A 96 4.48 22.05 30.67
CA TYR A 96 4.07 23.45 30.62
C TYR A 96 3.66 23.81 29.21
#